data_AF-A0A090W5L3-F1
#
_entry.id   AF-A0A090W5L3-F1
#
_cell.length_a   1.000
_cell.length_b   1.000
_cell.length_c   1.000
_cell.angle_alpha   90.00
_cell.angle_beta   90.00
_cell.angle_gamma   90.00
#
_symmetry.space_group_name_H-M   'P 1'
#
loop_
_entity.id
_entity.type
_entity.pdbx_description
1 polymer ?
#
loop_
_entity_poly.entity_id
_entity_poly.type
_entity_poly.pdbx_seq_one_letter_code
_entity_poly.pdbx_strand_id
1 'polypeptide(L)'
;MYLRWMVRNDNTGVDFGIWQNLSPSQLSCPLDVHSGNVARKLGLLKRKQNDGKALAELDKNLRKLDAKDPVKYDFALFGLGVFEGF
;
A
#
# COMPACT_ATOMS: atom_id res chain seq x y z
N MET A 1 5.18 -2.67 -6.04
CA MET A 1 6.35 -1.93 -5.55
C MET A 1 6.94 -0.95 -6.55
N TYR A 2 7.43 -1.35 -7.73
CA TYR A 2 8.17 -0.45 -8.62
C TYR A 2 7.48 0.89 -8.93
N LEU A 3 6.18 0.87 -9.28
CA LEU A 3 5.40 2.09 -9.54
C LEU A 3 5.39 3.06 -8.36
N ARG A 4 5.34 2.53 -7.13
CA ARG A 4 5.32 3.34 -5.90
C ARG A 4 6.58 4.22 -5.83
N TRP A 5 7.75 3.61 -5.98
CA TRP A 5 9.05 4.30 -5.94
C TRP A 5 9.21 5.30 -7.08
N MET A 6 8.74 4.98 -8.28
CA MET A 6 8.93 5.87 -9.42
C MET A 6 7.99 7.07 -9.40
N VAL A 7 6.76 6.92 -8.90
CA VAL A 7 5.71 7.95 -8.98
C VAL A 7 5.64 8.82 -7.73
N ARG A 8 5.76 8.24 -6.53
CA ARG A 8 5.73 9.04 -5.30
C ARG A 8 7.06 9.75 -5.12
N ASN A 9 7.00 10.88 -4.42
CA ASN A 9 8.15 11.60 -3.95
C ASN A 9 8.01 11.73 -2.42
N ASP A 10 8.90 11.10 -1.66
CA ASP A 10 8.91 11.17 -0.20
C ASP A 10 10.13 11.96 0.32
N ASN A 11 10.07 12.35 1.59
CA ASN A 11 11.16 13.11 2.23
C ASN A 11 12.24 12.22 2.87
N THR A 12 12.12 10.90 2.74
CA THR A 12 12.99 9.90 3.37
C THR A 12 13.99 9.27 2.40
N GLY A 13 13.87 9.56 1.10
CA GLY A 13 14.75 9.07 0.06
C GLY A 13 14.44 7.65 -0.42
N VAL A 14 13.28 7.09 -0.05
CA VAL A 14 12.88 5.73 -0.47
C VAL A 14 12.15 5.77 -1.82
N ASP A 15 11.24 6.72 -2.01
CA ASP A 15 10.53 6.96 -3.25
C ASP A 15 11.23 8.06 -4.09
N PHE A 16 11.64 7.72 -5.31
CA PHE A 16 12.46 8.56 -6.18
C PHE A 16 11.70 9.71 -6.87
N GLY A 17 10.40 9.57 -7.12
CA GLY A 17 9.59 10.60 -7.75
C GLY A 17 10.04 10.99 -9.17
N ILE A 18 10.55 10.05 -9.96
CA ILE A 18 11.04 10.34 -11.32
C ILE A 18 9.86 10.52 -12.31
N TRP A 19 8.75 9.84 -12.09
CA TRP A 19 7.59 9.83 -12.99
C TRP A 19 6.49 10.77 -12.52
N GLN A 20 6.45 11.95 -13.14
CA GLN A 20 5.54 13.05 -12.75
C GLN A 20 4.18 13.03 -13.48
N ASN A 21 4.02 12.18 -14.51
CA ASN A 21 2.78 12.08 -15.29
C ASN A 21 1.71 11.21 -14.62
N LEU A 22 2.07 10.48 -13.56
CA LEU A 22 1.16 9.67 -12.75
C LEU A 22 1.06 10.29 -11.37
N SER A 23 -0.09 10.13 -10.73
CA SER A 23 -0.31 10.55 -9.35
C SER A 23 -0.27 9.35 -8.41
N PRO A 24 0.19 9.52 -7.16
CA PRO A 24 0.11 8.47 -6.16
C PRO A 24 -1.32 7.98 -5.90
N SER A 25 -2.31 8.86 -6.09
CA SER A 25 -3.74 8.53 -5.99
C SER A 25 -4.18 7.46 -7.00
N GLN A 26 -3.48 7.27 -8.12
CA GLN A 26 -3.81 6.23 -9.11
C GLN A 26 -3.22 4.86 -8.74
N LEU A 27 -2.35 4.79 -7.74
CA LEU A 27 -1.67 3.57 -7.35
C LEU A 27 -2.45 2.82 -6.27
N SER A 28 -2.28 1.50 -6.24
CA SER A 28 -2.78 0.63 -5.18
C SER A 28 -1.64 0.00 -4.40
N CYS A 29 -1.86 -0.20 -3.11
CA CYS A 29 -0.94 -0.94 -2.24
C CYS A 29 -0.78 -2.37 -2.76
N PRO A 30 0.46 -2.90 -2.91
CA PRO A 30 0.64 -4.29 -3.30
C PRO A 30 0.09 -5.24 -2.23
N LEU A 31 -0.48 -6.34 -2.69
CA LEU A 31 -0.99 -7.43 -1.87
C LEU A 31 0.06 -8.54 -1.75
N ASP A 32 1.24 -8.17 -1.22
CA ASP A 32 2.25 -9.17 -0.87
C ASP A 32 1.85 -9.95 0.40
N VAL A 33 2.64 -10.98 0.73
CA VAL A 33 2.37 -11.87 1.87
C VAL A 33 2.35 -11.10 3.20
N HIS A 34 3.29 -10.18 3.44
CA HIS A 34 3.37 -9.44 4.69
C HIS A 34 2.26 -8.39 4.77
N SER A 35 2.17 -7.52 3.77
CA SER A 35 1.19 -6.42 3.70
C SER A 35 -0.24 -6.95 3.78
N GLY A 36 -0.53 -8.04 3.05
CA GLY A 36 -1.86 -8.68 3.08
C GLY A 36 -2.20 -9.31 4.42
N ASN A 37 -1.23 -9.93 5.11
CA ASN A 37 -1.47 -10.52 6.43
C ASN A 37 -1.70 -9.46 7.50
N VAL A 38 -0.88 -8.41 7.51
CA VAL A 38 -1.03 -7.28 8.44
C VAL A 38 -2.36 -6.57 8.19
N ALA A 39 -2.72 -6.30 6.93
CA ALA A 39 -4.01 -5.69 6.60
C ALA A 39 -5.21 -6.52 7.11
N ARG A 40 -5.11 -7.85 7.11
CA ARG A 40 -6.15 -8.73 7.67
C ARG A 40 -6.23 -8.66 9.18
N LYS A 41 -5.09 -8.68 9.86
CA LYS A 41 -5.02 -8.53 11.32
C LYS A 41 -5.57 -7.16 11.78
N LEU A 42 -5.34 -6.11 10.98
CA LEU A 42 -5.88 -4.76 11.22
C LEU A 42 -7.35 -4.59 10.80
N GLY A 43 -7.99 -5.61 10.21
CA GLY A 43 -9.38 -5.53 9.74
C GLY A 43 -9.59 -4.66 8.49
N LEU A 44 -8.51 -4.21 7.84
CA LEU A 44 -8.53 -3.46 6.58
C LEU A 44 -8.84 -4.35 5.38
N LEU A 45 -8.65 -5.66 5.51
CA LEU A 45 -8.92 -6.66 4.49
C LEU A 45 -9.56 -7.88 5.13
N LYS A 46 -10.70 -8.36 4.65
CA LYS A 46 -11.36 -9.57 5.17
C LYS A 46 -11.19 -10.76 4.25
N ARG A 47 -11.06 -10.51 2.93
CA ARG A 47 -10.91 -11.58 1.94
C ARG A 47 -9.62 -12.36 2.14
N LYS A 48 -9.71 -13.69 2.10
CA LYS A 48 -8.55 -14.59 2.28
C LYS A 48 -7.70 -14.75 1.01
N GLN A 49 -8.32 -14.73 -0.16
CA GLN A 49 -7.62 -14.83 -1.44
C GLN A 49 -6.86 -13.54 -1.76
N ASN A 50 -5.69 -13.65 -2.36
CA ASN A 50 -4.95 -12.50 -2.90
C ASN A 50 -5.31 -12.34 -4.39
N ASP A 51 -6.48 -11.76 -4.65
CA ASP A 51 -7.01 -11.51 -6.00
C ASP A 51 -7.38 -10.03 -6.19
N GLY A 52 -7.85 -9.67 -7.38
CA GLY A 52 -8.26 -8.30 -7.68
C GLY A 52 -9.39 -7.78 -6.77
N LYS A 53 -10.22 -8.66 -6.20
CA LYS A 53 -11.27 -8.25 -5.26
C LYS A 53 -10.68 -7.89 -3.90
N ALA A 54 -9.69 -8.63 -3.43
CA ALA A 54 -8.94 -8.27 -2.22
C ALA A 54 -8.21 -6.94 -2.40
N LEU A 55 -7.62 -6.70 -3.58
CA LEU A 55 -6.96 -5.44 -3.88
C LEU A 55 -7.96 -4.28 -3.81
N ALA A 56 -9.11 -4.42 -4.46
CA ALA A 56 -10.15 -3.39 -4.44
C ALA A 56 -10.70 -3.12 -3.02
N GLU A 57 -10.84 -4.17 -2.19
CA GLU A 57 -11.24 -4.03 -0.79
C GLU A 57 -10.22 -3.23 0.02
N LEU A 58 -8.94 -3.62 -0.07
CA LEU A 58 -7.86 -2.94 0.62
C LEU A 58 -7.76 -1.48 0.15
N ASP A 59 -7.75 -1.25 -1.15
CA ASP A 59 -7.64 0.07 -1.77
C ASP A 59 -8.78 0.99 -1.30
N LYS A 60 -10.02 0.47 -1.26
CA LYS A 60 -11.17 1.20 -0.72
C LYS A 60 -10.97 1.62 0.74
N ASN A 61 -10.37 0.77 1.57
CA ASN A 61 -10.14 1.10 2.98
C ASN A 61 -8.97 2.08 3.15
N LEU A 62 -7.86 1.91 2.43
CA LEU A 62 -6.73 2.82 2.49
C LEU A 62 -7.09 4.23 1.98
N ARG A 63 -7.93 4.33 0.94
CA ARG A 63 -8.42 5.63 0.43
C ARG A 63 -9.33 6.39 1.40
N LYS A 64 -9.96 5.70 2.35
CA LYS A 64 -10.69 6.40 3.44
C LYS A 64 -9.73 7.11 4.39
N LEU A 65 -8.50 6.62 4.51
CA LEU A 65 -7.46 7.20 5.36
C LEU A 65 -6.73 8.31 4.60
N ASP A 66 -6.35 8.05 3.34
CA ASP A 66 -5.80 9.05 2.43
C ASP A 66 -6.13 8.72 0.98
N ALA A 67 -7.05 9.49 0.37
CA ALA A 67 -7.43 9.31 -1.02
C ALA A 67 -6.41 9.86 -2.02
N LYS A 68 -5.60 10.85 -1.61
CA LYS A 68 -4.56 11.44 -2.46
C LYS A 68 -3.35 10.54 -2.55
N ASP A 69 -3.13 9.76 -1.49
CA ASP A 69 -1.92 8.97 -1.36
C ASP A 69 -2.09 7.61 -0.66
N PRO A 70 -2.96 6.72 -1.17
CA PRO A 70 -3.29 5.46 -0.50
C PRO A 70 -2.15 4.44 -0.50
N VAL A 71 -1.26 4.50 -1.49
CA VAL A 71 -0.17 3.53 -1.64
C VAL A 71 0.94 3.74 -0.58
N LYS A 72 0.95 4.86 0.16
CA LYS A 72 1.96 5.12 1.21
C LYS A 72 1.94 4.09 2.33
N TYR A 73 0.75 3.53 2.58
CA TYR A 73 0.53 2.58 3.67
C TYR A 73 1.20 1.23 3.42
N ASP A 74 1.63 0.95 2.19
CA ASP A 74 2.51 -0.18 1.88
C ASP A 74 3.72 -0.24 2.81
N PHE A 75 4.40 0.90 3.01
CA PHE A 75 5.57 0.97 3.90
C PHE A 75 5.22 0.59 5.34
N ALA A 76 4.08 1.07 5.84
CA ALA A 76 3.61 0.78 7.20
C ALA A 76 3.14 -0.67 7.37
N LEU A 77 2.35 -1.19 6.43
CA LEU A 77 1.83 -2.56 6.46
C LEU A 77 2.96 -3.58 6.37
N PHE A 78 3.93 -3.35 5.49
CA PHE A 78 5.13 -4.17 5.40
C PHE A 78 5.98 -4.06 6.68
N GLY A 79 6.24 -2.84 7.14
CA GLY A 79 7.10 -2.58 8.31
C GLY A 79 6.58 -3.24 9.58
N LEU A 80 5.27 -3.18 9.84
CA LEU A 80 4.64 -3.88 10.96
C LEU A 80 4.85 -5.40 10.89
N GLY A 81 4.79 -5.99 9.68
CA GLY A 81 4.96 -7.43 9.51
C GLY A 81 6.40 -7.89 9.70
N VAL A 82 7.37 -7.11 9.25
CA VAL A 82 8.80 -7.50 9.26
C VAL A 82 9.51 -7.13 10.55
N PHE A 83 9.25 -5.92 11.08
CA PHE A 83 10.01 -5.39 12.21
C PHE A 83 9.31 -5.60 13.55
N GLU A 84 7.98 -5.54 13.58
CA GLU A 84 7.19 -5.63 14.82
C GLU A 84 6.65 -7.04 15.09
N GLY A 85 6.86 -8.01 14.17
CA GLY A 85 6.34 -9.37 14.30
C GLY A 85 4.81 -9.45 14.39
N PHE A 86 4.13 -8.45 13.82
CA PHE A 86 2.69 -8.22 13.97
C PHE A 86 1.83 -9.38 13.45
#